data_AF-A0A382A5H4-F1
#
_entry.id   AF-A0A382A5H4-F1
#
_cell.length_a   1.000
_cell.length_b   1.000
_cell.length_c   1.000
_cell.angle_alpha   90.00
_cell.angle_beta   90.00
_cell.angle_gamma   90.00
#
_symmetry.space_group_name_H-M   'P 1'
#
loop_
_entity.id
_entity.type
_entity.pdbx_description
1 polymer ?
#
loop_
_entity_poly.entity_id
_entity_poly.type
_entity_poly.pdbx_seq_one_letter_code
_entity_poly.pdbx_strand_id
1 'polypeptide(L)'
;MKSIIVKFFSLFSVIRAYNILAIVIAQYLTSIFILGHKENTLDIILDPYLFAIILCSSIAIASGYIINNFYDYEKDMINRPIRSSIDKTIRKRTKLTLYFSLNLLCICLSFLISIRAVIFFLVYILALWFYSHKLKKILIVGNIFSAVLTITPFFAIFLYYKNFELIII
;
A
#
# COMPACT_ATOMS: atom_id res chain seq x y z
N MET A 1 18.76 10.75 20.85
CA MET A 1 17.90 11.39 19.83
C MET A 1 18.31 11.10 18.38
N LYS A 2 19.59 11.27 17.97
CA LYS A 2 20.07 10.99 16.58
C LYS A 2 19.72 9.59 16.04
N SER A 3 19.70 8.54 16.88
CA SER A 3 19.38 7.17 16.44
C SER A 3 17.92 6.95 16.03
N ILE A 4 16.96 7.66 16.64
CA ILE A 4 15.52 7.47 16.39
C ILE A 4 15.13 8.11 15.07
N ILE A 5 15.63 9.32 14.81
CA ILE A 5 15.36 10.06 13.56
C ILE A 5 15.93 9.30 12.36
N VAL A 6 17.15 8.77 12.48
CA VAL A 6 17.76 7.95 11.41
C VAL A 6 16.97 6.65 11.17
N LYS A 7 16.47 5.99 12.23
CA LYS A 7 15.58 4.81 12.09
C LYS A 7 14.23 5.16 11.44
N PHE A 8 13.68 6.33 11.74
CA PHE A 8 12.42 6.80 11.16
C PHE A 8 12.58 7.12 9.66
N PHE A 9 13.63 7.86 9.29
CA PHE A 9 13.95 8.13 7.88
C PHE A 9 14.35 6.86 7.12
N SER A 10 15.01 5.89 7.76
CA SER A 10 15.28 4.61 7.10
C SER A 10 14.00 3.83 6.82
N LEU A 11 13.02 3.83 7.72
CA LEU A 11 11.70 3.24 7.48
C LEU A 11 11.01 3.87 6.25
N PHE A 12 11.06 5.20 6.10
CA PHE A 12 10.51 5.91 4.94
C PHE A 12 11.18 5.50 3.63
N SER A 13 12.50 5.25 3.65
CA SER A 13 13.25 4.77 2.49
C SER A 13 12.92 3.31 2.13
N VAL A 14 12.72 2.45 3.15
CA VAL A 14 12.34 1.04 3.00
C VAL A 14 10.97 0.91 2.34
N ILE A 15 10.01 1.71 2.80
CA ILE A 15 8.62 1.70 2.35
C ILE A 15 8.45 2.40 1.00
N ARG A 16 9.52 3.00 0.43
CA ARG A 16 9.43 3.80 -0.80
C ARG A 16 8.31 4.84 -0.71
N ALA A 17 8.30 5.61 0.37
CA ALA A 17 7.20 6.53 0.70
C ALA A 17 6.83 7.50 -0.44
N TYR A 18 7.79 7.86 -1.30
CA TYR A 18 7.55 8.66 -2.50
C TYR A 18 6.57 7.99 -3.49
N ASN A 19 6.66 6.67 -3.67
CA ASN A 19 5.71 5.93 -4.52
C ASN A 19 4.31 5.91 -3.91
N ILE A 20 4.23 5.74 -2.59
CA ILE A 20 2.95 5.74 -1.88
C ILE A 20 2.30 7.12 -1.99
N LEU A 21 3.07 8.19 -1.79
CA LEU A 21 2.57 9.56 -1.94
C LEU A 21 2.05 9.81 -3.36
N ALA A 22 2.76 9.35 -4.39
CA ALA A 22 2.30 9.45 -5.77
C ALA A 22 0.96 8.71 -5.98
N ILE A 23 0.80 7.52 -5.41
CA ILE A 23 -0.45 6.75 -5.49
C ILE A 23 -1.58 7.50 -4.75
N VAL A 24 -1.32 8.02 -3.55
CA VAL A 24 -2.31 8.83 -2.79
C VAL A 24 -2.80 10.02 -3.59
N ILE A 25 -1.88 10.79 -4.19
CA ILE A 25 -2.22 11.94 -5.03
C ILE A 25 -3.06 11.48 -6.22
N ALA A 26 -2.63 10.43 -6.93
CA ALA A 26 -3.36 9.92 -8.09
C ALA A 26 -4.75 9.38 -7.73
N GLN A 27 -4.90 8.77 -6.55
CA GLN A 27 -6.17 8.31 -6.01
C GLN A 27 -7.14 9.46 -5.74
N TYR A 28 -6.67 10.56 -5.13
CA TYR A 28 -7.48 11.78 -4.96
C TYR A 28 -7.83 12.43 -6.29
N LEU A 29 -6.88 12.57 -7.21
CA LEU A 29 -7.14 13.12 -8.55
C LEU A 29 -8.19 12.30 -9.31
N THR A 30 -8.11 10.97 -9.22
CA THR A 30 -9.11 10.06 -9.80
C THR A 30 -10.48 10.30 -9.17
N SER A 31 -10.54 10.46 -7.86
CA SER A 31 -11.80 10.71 -7.14
C SER A 31 -12.41 12.06 -7.55
N ILE A 32 -11.60 13.12 -7.63
CA ILE A 32 -12.05 14.48 -7.96
C ILE A 32 -12.46 14.61 -9.44
N PHE A 33 -11.61 14.15 -10.36
CA PHE A 33 -11.78 14.45 -11.79
C PHE A 33 -12.53 13.37 -12.58
N ILE A 34 -12.53 12.13 -12.10
CA ILE A 34 -13.10 10.99 -12.84
C ILE A 34 -14.40 10.48 -12.21
N LEU A 35 -14.42 10.29 -10.88
CA LEU A 35 -15.54 9.60 -10.21
C LEU A 35 -16.55 10.54 -9.54
N GLY A 36 -16.09 11.61 -8.90
CA GLY A 36 -16.91 12.54 -8.12
C GLY A 36 -17.48 13.72 -8.91
N HIS A 37 -17.79 13.55 -10.20
CA HIS A 37 -18.12 14.65 -11.13
C HIS A 37 -19.29 15.57 -10.70
N LYS A 38 -20.09 15.16 -9.70
CA LYS A 38 -21.26 15.92 -9.21
C LYS A 38 -21.07 16.52 -7.81
N GLU A 39 -19.94 16.28 -7.15
CA GLU A 39 -19.68 16.74 -5.78
C GLU A 39 -18.68 17.89 -5.77
N ASN A 40 -18.76 18.77 -4.76
CA ASN A 40 -17.72 19.79 -4.61
C ASN A 40 -16.39 19.11 -4.25
N THR A 41 -15.29 19.64 -4.79
CA THR A 41 -13.95 19.12 -4.53
C THR A 41 -13.61 19.04 -3.04
N LEU A 42 -14.09 20.00 -2.23
CA LEU A 42 -13.87 19.99 -0.78
C LEU A 42 -14.62 18.86 -0.08
N ASP A 43 -15.82 18.52 -0.53
CA ASP A 43 -16.62 17.44 0.04
C ASP A 43 -15.93 16.10 -0.21
N ILE A 44 -15.37 15.90 -1.42
CA ILE A 44 -14.57 14.72 -1.77
C ILE A 44 -13.31 14.62 -0.91
N ILE A 45 -12.55 15.70 -0.73
CA ILE A 45 -11.30 15.68 0.04
C ILE A 45 -11.56 15.42 1.53
N LEU A 46 -12.67 15.94 2.06
CA LEU A 46 -13.04 15.81 3.46
C LEU A 46 -13.88 14.56 3.76
N ASP A 47 -14.17 13.74 2.75
CA ASP A 47 -14.91 12.48 2.91
C ASP A 47 -14.10 11.49 3.77
N PRO A 48 -14.60 11.14 4.97
CA PRO A 48 -13.87 10.28 5.90
C PRO A 48 -13.74 8.84 5.38
N TYR A 49 -14.68 8.35 4.56
CA TYR A 49 -14.62 7.00 4.02
C TYR A 49 -13.65 6.92 2.84
N LEU A 50 -13.64 7.92 1.96
CA LEU A 50 -12.63 8.00 0.90
C LEU A 50 -11.22 8.09 1.50
N PHE A 51 -11.05 8.95 2.52
CA PHE A 51 -9.79 9.04 3.27
C PHE A 51 -9.39 7.69 3.86
N ALA A 52 -10.32 6.96 4.49
CA ALA A 52 -10.07 5.64 5.05
C ALA A 52 -9.62 4.62 3.98
N ILE A 53 -10.19 4.65 2.76
CA ILE A 53 -9.81 3.76 1.66
C ILE A 53 -8.40 4.06 1.15
N ILE A 54 -8.09 5.33 0.97
CA ILE A 54 -6.75 5.78 0.55
C ILE A 54 -5.72 5.45 1.63
N LEU A 55 -6.09 5.58 2.91
CA LEU A 55 -5.27 5.18 4.04
C LEU A 55 -5.03 3.66 4.04
N CYS A 56 -6.08 2.84 3.86
CA CYS A 56 -5.96 1.38 3.75
C CYS A 56 -5.04 0.97 2.59
N SER A 57 -5.21 1.62 1.43
CA SER A 57 -4.36 1.42 0.25
C SER A 57 -2.89 1.70 0.56
N SER A 58 -2.62 2.84 1.20
CA SER A 58 -1.27 3.25 1.59
C SER A 58 -0.63 2.26 2.57
N ILE A 59 -1.38 1.80 3.57
CA ILE A 59 -0.92 0.83 4.56
C ILE A 59 -0.62 -0.53 3.90
N ALA A 60 -1.49 -1.01 3.00
CA ALA A 60 -1.29 -2.26 2.28
C ALA A 60 -0.07 -2.20 1.34
N ILE A 61 0.11 -1.11 0.60
CA ILE A 61 1.30 -0.92 -0.25
C ILE A 61 2.57 -0.86 0.63
N ALA A 62 2.51 -0.16 1.76
CA ALA A 62 3.63 -0.08 2.69
C ALA A 62 4.02 -1.45 3.25
N SER A 63 3.04 -2.25 3.67
CA SER A 63 3.28 -3.63 4.13
C SER A 63 3.85 -4.48 2.98
N GLY A 64 3.34 -4.30 1.76
CA GLY A 64 3.85 -4.91 0.53
C GLY A 64 5.34 -4.61 0.28
N TYR A 65 5.77 -3.36 0.44
CA TYR A 65 7.18 -3.00 0.32
C TYR A 65 8.05 -3.61 1.42
N ILE A 66 7.54 -3.70 2.65
CA ILE A 66 8.25 -4.32 3.78
C ILE A 66 8.48 -5.81 3.53
N ILE A 67 7.44 -6.56 3.12
CA ILE A 67 7.58 -7.99 2.85
C ILE A 67 8.42 -8.26 1.60
N ASN A 68 8.33 -7.40 0.59
CA ASN A 68 9.23 -7.46 -0.57
C ASN A 68 10.69 -7.29 -0.13
N ASN A 69 11.01 -6.28 0.70
CA ASN A 69 12.36 -6.08 1.23
C ASN A 69 12.82 -7.22 2.16
N PHE A 70 11.90 -7.90 2.84
CA PHE A 70 12.21 -9.08 3.65
C PHE A 70 12.73 -10.24 2.78
N TYR A 71 12.08 -10.54 1.66
CA TYR A 71 12.50 -11.60 0.73
C TYR A 71 13.73 -11.22 -0.12
N ASP A 72 13.94 -9.93 -0.39
CA ASP A 72 15.09 -9.44 -1.16
C ASP A 72 16.40 -9.34 -0.36
N TYR A 73 16.36 -9.57 0.97
CA TYR A 73 17.46 -9.25 1.88
C TYR A 73 18.84 -9.74 1.43
N GLU A 74 18.95 -10.99 0.99
CA GLU A 74 20.24 -11.58 0.57
C GLU A 74 20.71 -11.04 -0.79
N LYS A 75 19.79 -10.77 -1.71
CA LYS A 75 20.10 -10.21 -3.03
C LYS A 75 20.56 -8.75 -2.91
N ASP A 76 19.89 -7.97 -2.07
CA ASP A 76 20.24 -6.56 -1.83
C ASP A 76 21.59 -6.42 -1.11
N MET A 77 21.99 -7.44 -0.34
CA MET A 77 23.30 -7.50 0.31
C MET A 77 24.46 -7.58 -0.71
N ILE A 78 24.22 -8.19 -1.86
CA ILE A 78 25.19 -8.33 -2.96
C ILE A 78 25.09 -7.14 -3.93
N ASN A 79 23.86 -6.76 -4.34
CA ASN A 79 23.64 -5.79 -5.40
C ASN A 79 23.63 -4.31 -4.96
N ARG A 80 23.35 -3.99 -3.68
CA ARG A 80 23.22 -2.60 -3.19
C ARG A 80 23.80 -2.41 -1.78
N PRO A 81 25.13 -2.52 -1.60
CA PRO A 81 25.76 -2.54 -0.27
C PRO A 81 25.51 -1.29 0.57
N ILE A 82 25.50 -0.09 -0.02
CA ILE A 82 25.29 1.19 0.69
C ILE A 82 23.83 1.36 1.16
N ARG A 83 22.84 0.95 0.34
CA ARG A 83 21.43 0.99 0.74
C ARG A 83 21.11 -0.11 1.77
N SER A 84 21.72 -1.28 1.59
CA SER A 84 21.60 -2.38 2.55
C SER A 84 22.14 -2.01 3.94
N SER A 85 23.16 -1.15 4.05
CA SER A 85 23.73 -0.78 5.36
C SER A 85 22.80 0.08 6.21
N ILE A 86 21.95 0.91 5.58
CA ILE A 86 20.91 1.68 6.25
C ILE A 86 19.76 0.75 6.68
N ASP A 87 19.36 -0.17 5.80
CA ASP A 87 18.33 -1.19 6.05
C ASP A 87 18.75 -2.28 7.06
N LYS A 88 20.06 -2.48 7.27
CA LYS A 88 20.66 -3.38 8.30
C LYS A 88 20.31 -2.96 9.72
N THR A 89 19.89 -1.70 9.93
CA THR A 89 19.48 -1.21 11.25
C THR A 89 18.21 -1.91 11.76
N ILE A 90 17.39 -2.46 10.85
CA ILE A 90 16.11 -3.10 11.18
C ILE A 90 16.25 -4.62 11.10
N ARG A 91 16.11 -5.31 12.25
CA ARG A 91 16.13 -6.78 12.33
C ARG A 91 15.04 -7.40 11.46
N LYS A 92 15.32 -8.56 10.84
CA LYS A 92 14.34 -9.35 10.06
C LYS A 92 13.03 -9.60 10.83
N ARG A 93 13.12 -9.90 12.14
CA ARG A 93 11.96 -10.04 13.04
C ARG A 93 11.11 -8.78 13.11
N THR A 94 11.73 -7.60 13.22
CA THR A 94 11.02 -6.31 13.25
C THR A 94 10.30 -6.03 11.94
N LYS A 95 10.88 -6.36 10.78
CA LYS A 95 10.22 -6.23 9.47
C LYS A 95 8.96 -7.10 9.40
N LEU A 96 9.06 -8.34 9.85
CA LEU A 96 7.92 -9.26 9.83
C LEU A 96 6.82 -8.84 10.82
N THR A 97 7.19 -8.41 12.03
CA THR A 97 6.23 -7.84 12.99
C THR A 97 5.52 -6.63 12.39
N LEU A 98 6.26 -5.68 11.79
CA LEU A 98 5.68 -4.49 11.17
C LEU A 98 4.73 -4.85 10.01
N TYR A 99 5.10 -5.82 9.18
CA TYR A 99 4.22 -6.34 8.12
C TYR A 99 2.88 -6.83 8.67
N PHE A 100 2.90 -7.72 9.68
CA PHE A 100 1.66 -8.24 10.26
C PHE A 100 0.85 -7.14 10.97
N SER A 101 1.49 -6.24 11.70
CA SER A 101 0.81 -5.12 12.36
C SER A 101 0.12 -4.18 11.37
N LEU A 102 0.79 -3.83 10.26
CA LEU A 102 0.21 -2.98 9.22
C LEU A 102 -0.95 -3.67 8.49
N ASN A 103 -0.83 -4.96 8.17
CA ASN A 103 -1.94 -5.70 7.54
C ASN A 103 -3.15 -5.81 8.47
N LEU A 104 -2.92 -6.08 9.76
CA LEU A 104 -4.01 -6.10 10.74
C LEU A 104 -4.70 -4.73 10.80
N LEU A 105 -3.92 -3.64 10.87
CA LEU A 105 -4.46 -2.29 10.86
C LEU A 105 -5.28 -2.00 9.59
N CYS A 106 -4.77 -2.37 8.41
CA CYS A 106 -5.47 -2.23 7.14
C CYS A 106 -6.82 -2.95 7.15
N ILE A 107 -6.85 -4.21 7.61
CA ILE A 107 -8.08 -4.99 7.70
C ILE A 107 -9.06 -4.34 8.70
N CYS A 108 -8.60 -3.96 9.89
CA CYS A 108 -9.45 -3.27 10.88
C CYS A 108 -10.06 -1.98 10.34
N LEU A 109 -9.29 -1.15 9.62
CA LEU A 109 -9.79 0.07 8.99
C LEU A 109 -10.78 -0.24 7.86
N SER A 110 -10.52 -1.28 7.06
CA SER A 110 -11.41 -1.69 5.98
C SER A 110 -12.78 -2.18 6.47
N PHE A 111 -12.84 -2.74 7.68
CA PHE A 111 -14.11 -3.10 8.33
C PHE A 111 -14.99 -1.88 8.62
N LEU A 112 -14.40 -0.73 8.91
CA LEU A 112 -15.13 0.53 9.14
C LEU A 112 -15.76 1.08 7.84
N ILE A 113 -15.28 0.63 6.69
CA ILE A 113 -15.76 1.07 5.37
C ILE A 113 -16.89 0.15 4.90
N SER A 114 -16.60 -1.14 4.69
CA SER A 114 -17.59 -2.16 4.31
C SER A 114 -16.99 -3.57 4.27
N ILE A 115 -17.83 -4.60 4.33
CA ILE A 115 -17.39 -5.99 4.14
C ILE A 115 -16.73 -6.24 2.78
N ARG A 116 -17.18 -5.55 1.72
CA ARG A 116 -16.60 -5.65 0.37
C ARG A 116 -15.18 -5.08 0.35
N ALA A 117 -14.95 -3.97 1.07
CA ALA A 117 -13.61 -3.40 1.23
C ALA A 117 -12.68 -4.34 2.00
N VAL A 118 -13.17 -5.03 3.04
CA VAL A 118 -12.40 -6.05 3.76
C VAL A 118 -11.94 -7.16 2.83
N ILE A 119 -12.85 -7.72 2.04
CA ILE A 119 -12.54 -8.79 1.07
C ILE A 119 -11.51 -8.28 0.05
N PHE A 120 -11.71 -7.06 -0.46
CA PHE A 120 -10.79 -6.43 -1.41
C PHE A 120 -9.37 -6.31 -0.83
N PHE A 121 -9.22 -5.72 0.36
CA PHE A 121 -7.91 -5.53 0.97
C PHE A 121 -7.26 -6.84 1.41
N LEU A 122 -8.05 -7.84 1.83
CA LEU A 122 -7.55 -9.17 2.12
C LEU A 122 -6.92 -9.83 0.88
N VAL A 123 -7.64 -9.83 -0.24
CA VAL A 123 -7.14 -10.36 -1.52
C VAL A 123 -5.92 -9.56 -1.97
N TYR A 124 -5.94 -8.24 -1.84
CA TYR A 124 -4.82 -7.39 -2.23
C TYR A 124 -3.55 -7.65 -1.42
N ILE A 125 -3.66 -7.78 -0.09
CA ILE A 125 -2.55 -8.10 0.80
C ILE A 125 -1.97 -9.49 0.46
N LEU A 126 -2.84 -10.48 0.19
CA LEU A 126 -2.42 -11.81 -0.23
C LEU A 126 -1.69 -11.78 -1.57
N ALA A 127 -2.16 -10.98 -2.53
CA ALA A 127 -1.52 -10.82 -3.83
C ALA A 127 -0.13 -10.15 -3.70
N LEU A 128 0.01 -9.11 -2.86
CA LEU A 128 1.29 -8.47 -2.54
C LEU A 128 2.29 -9.45 -1.90
N TRP A 129 1.82 -10.29 -0.97
CA TRP A 129 2.63 -11.34 -0.37
C TRP A 129 3.05 -12.39 -1.41
N PHE A 130 2.12 -12.89 -2.22
CA PHE A 130 2.39 -13.92 -3.23
C PHE A 130 3.38 -13.43 -4.29
N TYR A 131 3.24 -12.16 -4.70
CA TYR A 131 4.18 -11.49 -5.58
C TYR A 131 5.60 -11.48 -4.98
N SER A 132 5.72 -11.05 -3.73
CA SER A 132 7.00 -10.94 -3.02
C SER A 132 7.66 -12.29 -2.77
N HIS A 133 6.86 -13.32 -2.50
CA HIS A 133 7.37 -14.65 -2.17
C HIS A 133 7.83 -15.45 -3.41
N LYS A 134 7.05 -15.46 -4.49
CA LYS A 134 7.29 -16.34 -5.65
C LYS A 134 7.44 -15.60 -6.99
N LEU A 135 6.50 -14.75 -7.34
CA LEU A 135 6.37 -14.26 -8.73
C LEU A 135 7.52 -13.34 -9.15
N LYS A 136 8.09 -12.59 -8.21
CA LYS A 136 9.20 -11.68 -8.49
C LYS A 136 10.46 -12.40 -9.03
N LYS A 137 10.59 -13.71 -8.82
CA LYS A 137 11.71 -14.50 -9.35
C LYS A 137 11.60 -14.75 -10.87
N ILE A 138 10.44 -14.50 -11.47
CA ILE A 138 10.17 -14.71 -12.88
C ILE A 138 10.17 -13.34 -13.57
N LEU A 139 11.12 -13.08 -14.48
CA LEU A 139 11.40 -11.74 -15.00
C LEU A 139 10.16 -11.06 -15.64
N ILE A 140 9.49 -11.75 -16.57
CA ILE A 140 8.35 -11.19 -17.32
C ILE A 140 7.11 -11.14 -16.43
N VAL A 141 6.77 -12.25 -15.78
CA VAL A 141 5.56 -12.38 -14.94
C VAL A 141 5.63 -11.42 -13.75
N GLY A 142 6.79 -11.29 -13.12
CA GLY A 142 7.00 -10.37 -12.01
C GLY A 142 6.72 -8.92 -12.39
N ASN A 143 7.22 -8.44 -13.53
CA ASN A 143 6.99 -7.05 -13.96
C ASN A 143 5.52 -6.79 -14.26
N ILE A 144 4.84 -7.72 -14.94
CA ILE A 144 3.40 -7.60 -15.23
C ILE A 144 2.61 -7.55 -13.93
N PHE A 145 2.86 -8.48 -12.99
CA PHE A 145 2.19 -8.48 -11.70
C PHE A 145 2.47 -7.22 -10.88
N SER A 146 3.69 -6.68 -10.93
CA SER A 146 4.04 -5.42 -10.26
C SER A 146 3.23 -4.25 -10.81
N ALA A 147 3.04 -4.18 -12.13
CA ALA A 147 2.22 -3.15 -12.76
C ALA A 147 0.75 -3.28 -12.33
N VAL A 148 0.20 -4.50 -12.38
CA VAL A 148 -1.18 -4.78 -11.95
C VAL A 148 -1.39 -4.40 -10.48
N LEU A 149 -0.49 -4.80 -9.59
CA LEU A 149 -0.57 -4.48 -8.16
C LEU A 149 -0.46 -2.99 -7.85
N THR A 150 0.19 -2.22 -8.73
CA THR A 150 0.31 -0.75 -8.58
C THR A 150 -1.01 -0.05 -8.91
N ILE A 151 -1.77 -0.56 -9.88
CA ILE A 151 -3.06 0.02 -10.30
C ILE A 151 -4.22 -0.53 -9.46
N THR A 152 -4.06 -1.71 -8.84
CA THR A 152 -5.12 -2.36 -8.06
C THR A 152 -5.81 -1.44 -7.03
N PRO A 153 -5.12 -0.61 -6.22
CA PRO A 153 -5.75 0.28 -5.24
C PRO A 153 -6.77 1.27 -5.81
N PHE A 154 -6.69 1.62 -7.10
CA PHE A 154 -7.68 2.48 -7.74
C PHE A 154 -9.05 1.79 -7.84
N PHE A 155 -9.08 0.47 -7.96
CA PHE A 155 -10.33 -0.30 -7.95
C PHE A 155 -11.03 -0.27 -6.58
N ALA A 156 -10.30 -0.03 -5.48
CA ALA A 156 -10.91 0.17 -4.16
C ALA A 156 -11.79 1.44 -4.13
N ILE A 157 -11.33 2.49 -4.79
CA ILE A 157 -12.05 3.76 -4.93
C ILE A 157 -13.25 3.58 -5.88
N PHE A 158 -13.07 2.82 -6.96
CA PHE A 158 -14.19 2.49 -7.84
C PHE A 158 -15.29 1.71 -7.11
N LEU A 159 -14.91 0.74 -6.27
CA LEU A 159 -15.84 -0.02 -5.43
C LEU A 159 -16.61 0.90 -4.47
N TYR A 160 -15.93 1.93 -3.93
CA TYR A 160 -16.54 2.94 -3.06
C TYR A 160 -17.65 3.70 -3.79
N TYR A 161 -17.33 4.42 -4.87
CA TYR A 161 -18.30 5.25 -5.58
C TYR A 161 -19.48 4.44 -6.17
N LYS A 162 -19.24 3.23 -6.69
CA LYS A 162 -20.34 2.35 -7.14
C LYS A 162 -21.25 1.88 -6.01
N ASN A 163 -20.75 1.78 -4.78
CA ASN A 163 -21.57 1.44 -3.64
C ASN A 163 -22.56 2.57 -3.33
N PHE A 164 -22.15 3.84 -3.49
CA PHE A 164 -23.03 4.99 -3.32
C PHE A 164 -24.07 5.08 -4.42
N GLU A 165 -23.71 4.84 -5.69
CA GLU A 165 -24.71 4.82 -6.78
C GLU A 165 -25.76 3.71 -6.58
N LEU A 166 -25.38 2.54 -6.05
CA LEU A 166 -26.32 1.45 -5.77
C LEU A 166 -27.23 1.70 -4.56
N ILE A 167 -26.87 2.59 -3.65
CA ILE A 167 -27.70 2.99 -2.50
C ILE A 167 -28.70 4.09 -2.91
N ILE A 168 -28.44 4.81 -4.00
CA ILE A 168 -29.32 5.82 -4.59
C ILE A 168 -30.07 5.21 -5.78
N ILE A 169 -30.89 4.18 -5.54
CA ILE A 169 -31.95 3.72 -6.46
C ILE A 169 -33.21 3.45 -5.64
#